data_AF-A0A2M7GGQ8-F1
#
_entry.id   AF-A0A2M7GGQ8-F1
#
_cell.length_a   1.000
_cell.length_b   1.000
_cell.length_c   1.000
_cell.angle_alpha   90.00
_cell.angle_beta   90.00
_cell.angle_gamma   90.00
#
_symmetry.space_group_name_H-M   'P 1'
#
loop_
_entity.id
_entity.type
_entity.pdbx_description
1 polymer ?
#
loop_
_entity_poly.entity_id
_entity_poly.type
_entity_poly.pdbx_seq_one_letter_code
_entity_poly.pdbx_strand_id
1 'polypeptide(L)' 'MGGLGAVGLPVAEWLDSGEEPGLELVAVSAGDTARAARRLAHLKRPPRITDLAELAAIADVVVECAPPER' A
#
# COMPACT_ATOMS: atom_id res chain seq x y z
N MET A 1 -2.76 -3.35 -0.32
CA MET A 1 -2.10 -3.39 1.00
C MET A 1 -2.90 -2.58 2.01
N GLY A 2 -3.29 -3.18 3.14
CA GLY A 2 -3.99 -2.47 4.22
C GLY A 2 -3.00 -1.95 5.25
N GLY A 3 -2.83 -0.63 5.36
CA GLY A 3 -1.93 -0.01 6.32
C GLY A 3 -0.55 0.37 5.75
N LEU A 4 -0.12 1.58 6.10
CA LEU A 4 1.18 2.15 5.71
C LEU A 4 2.06 2.39 6.96
N GLY A 5 2.01 1.50 7.95
CA GLY A 5 2.72 1.64 9.21
C GLY A 5 4.24 1.48 9.09
N ALA A 6 4.88 1.06 10.19
CA ALA A 6 6.31 0.76 10.23
C ALA A 6 6.73 -0.36 9.27
N VAL A 7 5.80 -1.27 8.93
CA VAL A 7 6.03 -2.37 7.97
C VAL A 7 5.54 -1.99 6.57
N GLY A 8 4.32 -1.45 6.46
CA GLY A 8 3.70 -1.22 5.14
C GLY A 8 4.45 -0.20 4.27
N LEU A 9 4.99 0.88 4.84
CA LEU A 9 5.72 1.88 4.03
C LEU A 9 7.03 1.33 3.43
N PRO A 10 7.93 0.68 4.19
CA PRO A 10 9.10 0.04 3.61
C PRO A 10 8.77 -0.99 2.53
N VAL A 11 7.71 -1.78 2.69
CA VAL A 11 7.28 -2.73 1.64
C VAL A 11 6.80 -1.99 0.38
N ALA A 12 6.09 -0.87 0.53
CA ALA A 12 5.68 -0.06 -0.61
C ALA A 12 6.88 0.54 -1.36
N GLU A 13 7.91 0.99 -0.65
CA GLU A 13 9.14 1.52 -1.23
C GLU A 13 9.96 0.44 -1.94
N TRP A 14 10.04 -0.77 -1.37
CA TRP A 14 10.69 -1.93 -1.98
C TRP A 14 9.97 -2.37 -3.27
N LEU A 15 8.63 -2.39 -3.29
CA LEU A 15 7.89 -2.69 -4.51
C LEU A 15 8.07 -1.60 -5.58
N ASP A 16 8.15 -0.33 -5.19
CA ASP A 16 8.40 0.78 -6.12
C ASP A 16 9.83 0.81 -6.67
N SER A 17 10.81 0.26 -5.93
CA SER A 17 12.19 0.15 -6.40
C SER A 17 12.32 -0.73 -7.65
N GLY A 18 11.38 -1.68 -7.81
CA GLY A 18 11.35 -2.62 -8.93
C GLY A 18 12.33 -3.78 -8.77
N GLU A 19 12.85 -4.02 -7.57
CA GLU A 19 13.78 -5.12 -7.27
C GLU A 19 13.15 -6.51 -7.36
N GLU A 20 11.82 -6.61 -7.25
CA GLU A 20 11.09 -7.88 -7.34
C GLU A 20 10.27 -7.95 -8.65
N PRO A 21 10.76 -8.69 -9.66
CA PRO A 21 10.07 -8.82 -10.94
C PRO A 21 8.72 -9.52 -10.80
N GLY A 22 7.69 -8.95 -11.44
CA GLY A 22 6.35 -9.55 -11.46
C GLY A 22 5.48 -9.20 -10.27
N LEU A 23 5.98 -8.43 -9.30
CA LEU A 23 5.17 -7.81 -8.25
C LEU A 23 5.01 -6.30 -8.49
N GLU A 24 3.83 -5.79 -8.20
CA GLU A 24 3.58 -4.36 -8.18
C GLU A 24 2.58 -3.99 -7.07
N LEU A 25 2.75 -2.80 -6.49
CA LEU A 25 1.78 -2.26 -5.56
C LEU A 25 0.66 -1.55 -6.33
N VAL A 26 -0.46 -2.23 -6.54
CA VAL A 26 -1.59 -1.68 -7.31
C VAL A 26 -2.48 -0.75 -6.49
N ALA A 27 -2.66 -1.06 -5.20
CA ALA A 27 -3.57 -0.32 -4.32
C ALA A 27 -3.16 -0.39 -2.84
N VAL A 28 -3.44 0.69 -2.12
CA VAL A 28 -3.28 0.82 -0.68
C VAL A 28 -4.58 1.31 -0.04
N SER A 29 -4.82 0.89 1.20
CA SER A 29 -5.84 1.47 2.06
C SER A 29 -5.21 1.98 3.35
N ALA A 30 -5.73 3.09 3.86
CA ALA A 30 -5.30 3.69 5.11
C ALA A 30 -6.47 4.48 5.74
N GLY A 31 -6.52 4.53 7.06
CA GLY A 31 -7.55 5.31 7.78
C GLY A 31 -7.49 6.83 7.53
N ASP A 32 -6.36 7.34 7.03
CA ASP A 32 -6.22 8.72 6.55
C ASP A 32 -5.61 8.69 5.15
N THR A 33 -6.47 8.80 4.14
CA THR A 33 -6.10 8.74 2.71
C THR A 33 -5.28 9.95 2.28
N ALA A 34 -5.50 11.13 2.86
CA ALA A 34 -4.71 12.33 2.57
C ALA A 34 -3.28 12.20 3.11
N ARG A 35 -3.12 11.64 4.31
CA ARG A 35 -1.80 11.30 4.86
C ARG A 35 -1.12 10.20 4.06
N ALA A 36 -1.86 9.20 3.59
CA ALA A 36 -1.32 8.18 2.69
C ALA A 36 -0.78 8.80 1.41
N ALA A 37 -1.54 9.69 0.76
CA ALA A 37 -1.11 10.39 -0.45
C ALA A 37 0.19 11.16 -0.25
N ARG A 38 0.31 11.93 0.84
CA ARG A 38 1.56 12.64 1.15
C ARG A 38 2.75 11.71 1.36
N ARG A 39 2.53 10.54 1.99
CA ARG A 39 3.59 9.56 2.28
C ARG A 39 4.01 8.74 1.07
N LEU A 40 3.21 8.70 0.02
CA LEU A 40 3.49 7.94 -1.20
C LEU A 40 3.88 8.84 -2.37
N ALA A 41 3.90 10.17 -2.16
CA ALA A 41 4.19 11.15 -3.19
C ALA A 41 5.61 11.04 -3.78
N HIS A 42 6.53 10.37 -3.08
CA HIS A 42 7.90 10.14 -3.55
C HIS A 42 8.07 8.85 -4.38
N LEU A 43 7.05 7.99 -4.44
CA LEU A 43 7.11 6.76 -5.21
C LEU A 43 7.07 7.08 -6.72
N LYS A 44 7.85 6.35 -7.50
CA LYS A 44 7.90 6.48 -8.97
C LYS A 44 6.58 6.01 -9.62
N ARG A 45 5.94 5.02 -9.02
CA ARG A 45 4.69 4.39 -9.45
C ARG A 45 3.71 4.37 -8.27
N PRO A 46 3.11 5.52 -7.92
CA PRO A 46 2.24 5.61 -6.76
C PRO A 46 1.01 4.71 -6.94
N PRO A 47 0.66 3.88 -5.94
CA PRO A 47 -0.50 3.01 -5.99
C PRO A 47 -1.81 3.81 -5.89
N ARG A 48 -2.92 3.19 -6.30
CA ARG A 48 -4.24 3.74 -6.01
C ARG A 48 -4.48 3.78 -4.50
N ILE A 49 -5.00 4.89 -3.98
CA ILE A 49 -5.48 4.97 -2.59
C ILE A 49 -6.99 4.73 -2.62
N THR A 50 -7.46 3.75 -1.84
CA THR A 50 -8.82 3.20 -1.92
C THR A 50 -9.29 2.73 -0.55
N ASP A 51 -10.58 2.42 -0.41
CA ASP A 51 -11.11 1.90 0.86
C ASP A 51 -10.68 0.44 1.10
N LEU A 52 -10.64 0.02 2.37
CA LEU A 52 -10.13 -1.32 2.73
C LEU A 52 -10.89 -2.44 2.01
N ALA A 53 -12.21 -2.30 1.90
CA ALA A 53 -13.09 -3.26 1.23
C ALA A 53 -12.83 -3.38 -0.28
N GLU A 54 -12.28 -2.34 -0.92
CA GLU A 54 -12.04 -2.32 -2.36
C GLU A 54 -10.73 -3.02 -2.75
N LEU A 55 -9.82 -3.24 -1.79
CA LEU A 55 -8.53 -3.87 -2.09
C LEU A 55 -8.68 -5.24 -2.77
N ALA A 56 -9.64 -6.06 -2.32
CA ALA A 56 -9.87 -7.40 -2.85
C ALA A 56 -10.44 -7.39 -4.28
N ALA A 57 -11.02 -6.29 -4.74
CA ALA A 57 -11.52 -6.16 -6.10
C ALA A 57 -10.41 -5.74 -7.09
N ILE A 58 -9.28 -5.23 -6.60
CA ILE A 58 -8.24 -4.60 -7.42
C ILE A 58 -6.95 -5.44 -7.43
N ALA A 59 -6.62 -6.11 -6.33
CA ALA A 59 -5.35 -6.81 -6.16
C ALA A 59 -5.51 -8.33 -6.25
N ASP A 60 -4.54 -8.99 -6.89
CA ASP A 60 -4.43 -10.46 -6.91
C ASP A 60 -4.12 -11.03 -5.52
N VAL A 61 -3.36 -10.27 -4.72
CA VAL A 61 -2.97 -10.61 -3.34
C VAL A 61 -3.14 -9.39 -2.44
N VAL A 62 -3.77 -9.58 -1.29
CA VAL A 62 -3.89 -8.54 -0.25
C VAL A 62 -2.94 -8.86 0.90
N VAL A 63 -2.02 -7.93 1.17
CA VAL A 63 -1.14 -7.97 2.34
C VAL A 63 -1.69 -7.04 3.41
N GLU A 64 -1.92 -7.59 4.61
CA GLU A 64 -2.38 -6.82 5.76
C GLU A 64 -1.20 -6.34 6.62
N CYS A 65 -1.12 -5.03 6.81
CA CYS A 65 -0.06 -4.32 7.52
C CYS A 65 -0.65 -3.33 8.55
N ALA A 66 -1.93 -3.44 8.89
CA ALA A 66 -2.55 -2.66 9.94
C ALA A 66 -2.02 -3.09 11.32
N PRO A 67 -2.05 -2.19 12.31
CA PRO A 67 -1.81 -2.57 13.70
C PRO A 67 -2.79 -3.67 14.14
N PRO A 68 -2.41 -4.52 15.11
CA PRO A 68 -3.31 -5.53 15.65
C PRO A 68 -4.55 -4.87 16.25
N GLU A 69 -5.67 -5.58 16.19
CA GLU A 69 -6.89 -5.19 16.90
C GLU A 69 -6.60 -5.01 18.40
N ARG A 70 -7.27 -4.04 19.01
CA ARG A 70 -7.06 -3.68 20.40
C ARG A 70 -7.93 -4.51 21.34
#